data_AF-A0ABD4Q534-F1
#
_entry.id   AF-A0ABD4Q534-F1
#
_cell.length_a   1.000
_cell.length_b   1.000
_cell.length_c   1.000
_cell.angle_alpha   90.00
_cell.angle_beta   90.00
_cell.angle_gamma   90.00
#
_symmetry.space_group_name_H-M   'P 1'
#
loop_
_entity.id
_entity.type
_entity.pdbx_description
1 polymer ?
#
loop_
_entity_poly.entity_id
_entity_poly.type
_entity_poly.pdbx_seq_one_letter_code
_entity_poly.pdbx_strand_id
1 'polypeptide(L)'
;TARAESFSLNGYAKNTNPELSKQADLINFSQVSSCGTATAVSVPCMFSGMPRKDYDEQLASHREGLLDIAQRAGYKVTWIDNN
;
A
#
# COMPACT_ATOMS: atom_id res chain seq x y z
N THR A 1 11.74 5.35 -3.46
CA THR A 1 10.93 4.13 -3.42
C THR A 1 11.50 3.19 -2.37
N ALA A 2 10.66 2.51 -1.58
CA ALA A 2 11.08 1.50 -0.60
C ALA A 2 11.02 0.10 -1.24
N ARG A 3 11.95 -0.80 -0.84
CA ARG A 3 12.00 -2.19 -1.34
C ARG A 3 12.24 -3.16 -0.19
N ALA A 4 11.57 -4.31 -0.21
CA ALA A 4 11.63 -5.31 0.87
C ALA A 4 13.05 -5.79 1.17
N GLU A 5 13.90 -5.94 0.15
CA GLU A 5 15.31 -6.34 0.27
C GLU A 5 16.18 -5.37 1.08
N SER A 6 15.75 -4.10 1.19
CA SER A 6 16.49 -3.04 1.90
C SER A 6 15.99 -2.82 3.34
N PHE A 7 15.08 -3.67 3.83
CA PHE A 7 14.49 -3.55 5.17
C PHE A 7 15.22 -4.48 6.13
N SER A 8 15.78 -3.92 7.20
CA SER A 8 16.43 -4.70 8.27
C SER A 8 15.51 -5.74 8.90
N LEU A 9 14.21 -5.43 8.98
CA LEU A 9 13.17 -6.35 9.44
C LEU A 9 13.01 -7.59 8.54
N ASN A 10 13.53 -7.55 7.31
CA ASN A 10 13.59 -8.67 6.36
C ASN A 10 15.01 -9.27 6.23
N GLY A 11 15.93 -8.95 7.15
CA GLY A 11 17.29 -9.49 7.16
C GLY A 11 18.33 -8.64 6.42
N TYR A 12 18.02 -7.40 6.03
CA TYR A 12 19.01 -6.49 5.46
C TYR A 12 20.10 -6.14 6.49
N ALA A 13 21.37 -6.16 6.07
CA ALA A 13 22.51 -6.03 6.97
C ALA A 13 22.61 -4.68 7.71
N LYS A 14 22.08 -3.60 7.13
CA LYS A 14 22.03 -2.29 7.79
C LYS A 14 20.72 -2.14 8.54
N ASN A 15 20.75 -1.62 9.77
CA ASN A 15 19.55 -1.32 10.55
C ASN A 15 18.78 -0.12 9.96
N THR A 16 17.94 -0.38 8.96
CA THR A 16 17.16 0.62 8.21
C THR A 16 15.80 0.94 8.82
N ASN A 17 15.34 0.16 9.81
CA ASN A 17 14.05 0.37 10.47
C ASN A 17 14.19 0.42 12.01
N PRO A 18 15.12 1.21 12.58
CA PRO A 18 15.49 1.14 14.00
C PRO A 18 14.36 1.54 14.97
N GLU A 19 13.47 2.44 14.56
CA GLU A 19 12.35 2.86 15.41
C GLU A 19 11.18 1.88 15.33
N LEU A 20 11.01 1.24 14.16
CA LEU A 20 9.97 0.25 13.96
C LEU A 20 10.31 -1.04 14.71
N SER A 21 11.59 -1.43 14.76
CA SER A 21 12.04 -2.63 15.48
C SER A 21 11.86 -2.57 17.01
N LYS A 22 11.60 -1.39 17.57
CA LYS A 22 11.30 -1.19 19.00
C LYS A 22 9.82 -1.33 19.33
N GLN A 23 8.94 -1.39 18.33
CA GLN A 23 7.49 -1.45 18.57
C GLN A 23 7.10 -2.83 19.10
N ALA A 24 6.37 -2.84 20.21
CA ALA A 24 5.75 -4.06 20.72
C ALA A 24 4.70 -4.57 19.72
N ASP A 25 4.57 -5.90 19.64
CA ASP A 25 3.58 -6.57 18.79
C ASP A 25 3.65 -6.23 17.29
N LEU A 26 4.83 -5.84 16.79
CA LEU A 26 5.04 -5.58 15.37
C LEU A 26 4.86 -6.85 14.54
N ILE A 27 3.92 -6.80 13.59
CA ILE A 27 3.76 -7.83 12.56
C ILE A 27 4.44 -7.36 11.27
N ASN A 28 5.45 -8.10 10.83
CA ASN A 28 6.16 -7.84 9.57
C ASN A 28 5.79 -8.89 8.51
N PHE A 29 5.31 -8.41 7.35
CA PHE A 29 5.01 -9.26 6.19
C PHE A 29 6.17 -9.21 5.20
N SER A 30 7.01 -10.26 5.20
CA SER A 30 8.22 -10.31 4.37
C SER A 30 7.98 -10.71 2.91
N GLN A 31 6.78 -11.17 2.57
CA GLN A 31 6.43 -11.72 1.26
C GLN A 31 5.25 -10.97 0.63
N VAL A 32 5.45 -9.68 0.34
CA VAL A 32 4.46 -8.80 -0.31
C VAL A 32 4.98 -8.32 -1.66
N SER A 33 4.08 -8.20 -2.63
CA SER A 33 4.37 -7.68 -3.97
C SER A 33 3.46 -6.51 -4.32
N SER A 34 3.97 -5.51 -5.03
CA SER A 34 3.20 -4.33 -5.45
C SER A 34 2.21 -4.67 -6.58
N CYS A 35 1.24 -3.78 -6.85
CA CYS A 35 0.42 -3.85 -8.07
C CYS A 35 1.24 -3.56 -9.35
N GLY A 36 2.04 -2.50 -9.33
CA GLY A 36 2.91 -2.07 -10.43
C GLY A 36 4.24 -1.52 -9.92
N THR A 37 5.01 -0.89 -10.82
CA THR A 37 6.32 -0.31 -10.51
C THR A 37 6.32 1.23 -10.49
N ALA A 38 5.23 1.86 -10.91
CA ALA A 38 5.03 3.31 -10.92
C ALA A 38 3.88 3.72 -10.00
N THR A 39 4.00 4.87 -9.35
CA THR A 39 2.96 5.43 -8.46
C THR A 39 1.60 5.54 -9.17
N ALA A 40 1.60 6.07 -10.40
CA ALA A 40 0.39 6.27 -11.21
C ALA A 40 -0.39 4.97 -11.48
N VAL A 41 0.28 3.81 -11.46
CA VAL A 41 -0.35 2.50 -11.65
C VAL A 41 -0.69 1.85 -10.31
N SER A 42 0.26 1.85 -9.38
CA SER A 42 0.12 1.11 -8.12
C SER A 42 -0.92 1.71 -7.20
N VAL A 43 -0.98 3.03 -7.08
CA VAL A 43 -1.89 3.68 -6.12
C VAL A 43 -3.35 3.41 -6.49
N PRO A 44 -3.83 3.68 -7.71
CA PRO A 44 -5.23 3.39 -8.04
C PRO A 44 -5.55 1.88 -7.93
N CYS A 45 -4.64 0.99 -8.34
CA CYS A 45 -4.82 -0.46 -8.20
C CYS A 45 -5.06 -0.90 -6.75
N MET A 46 -4.25 -0.41 -5.80
CA MET A 46 -4.36 -0.77 -4.37
C MET A 46 -5.72 -0.45 -3.75
N PHE A 47 -6.40 0.60 -4.22
CA PHE A 47 -7.70 1.03 -3.70
C PHE A 47 -8.88 0.63 -4.59
N SER A 48 -8.64 0.01 -5.74
CA SER A 48 -9.67 -0.30 -6.75
C SER A 48 -10.63 -1.43 -6.37
N GLY A 49 -10.26 -2.29 -5.41
CA GLY A 49 -10.96 -3.55 -5.15
C GLY A 49 -10.74 -4.63 -6.22
N MET A 50 -9.86 -4.41 -7.20
CA MET A 50 -9.51 -5.38 -8.24
C MET A 50 -8.26 -6.17 -7.84
N PRO A 51 -8.20 -7.49 -8.11
CA PRO A 51 -6.95 -8.23 -8.09
C PRO A 51 -5.95 -7.65 -9.09
N ARG A 52 -4.65 -7.67 -8.77
CA ARG A 52 -3.59 -7.16 -9.67
C ARG A 52 -3.69 -7.69 -11.11
N LYS A 53 -4.06 -8.97 -11.29
CA LYS A 53 -4.13 -9.62 -12.61
C LYS A 53 -5.26 -9.07 -13.49
N ASP A 54 -6.30 -8.53 -12.86
CA ASP A 54 -7.54 -8.06 -13.51
C ASP A 54 -7.71 -6.55 -13.39
N TYR A 55 -6.66 -5.84 -12.96
CA TYR A 55 -6.69 -4.39 -12.82
C TYR A 55 -6.79 -3.72 -14.19
N ASP A 56 -7.85 -2.93 -14.36
CA ASP A 56 -8.07 -2.07 -15.51
C ASP A 56 -8.22 -0.62 -15.04
N GLU A 57 -7.33 0.25 -15.51
CA GLU A 57 -7.25 1.65 -15.09
C GLU A 57 -8.50 2.45 -15.49
N GLN A 58 -9.04 2.20 -16.67
CA GLN A 58 -10.24 2.90 -17.14
C GLN A 58 -11.45 2.47 -16.31
N LEU A 59 -11.58 1.19 -16.00
CA LEU A 59 -12.66 0.70 -15.17
C LEU A 59 -12.53 1.15 -13.70
N ALA A 60 -11.31 1.14 -13.16
CA ALA A 60 -11.05 1.55 -11.78
C ALA A 60 -11.36 3.02 -11.53
N SER A 61 -11.11 3.90 -12.51
CA SER A 61 -11.43 5.33 -12.42
C SER A 61 -12.94 5.65 -12.48
N HIS A 62 -13.78 4.69 -12.88
CA HIS A 62 -15.23 4.88 -13.04
C HIS A 62 -16.07 4.07 -12.05
N ARG A 63 -15.45 3.53 -10.99
CA ARG A 63 -16.11 2.71 -9.96
C ARG A 63 -15.69 3.15 -8.57
N GLU A 64 -16.54 2.90 -7.59
CA GLU A 64 -16.20 3.13 -6.18
C GLU A 64 -15.00 2.27 -5.78
N GLY A 65 -13.96 2.92 -5.25
CA GLY A 65 -12.85 2.27 -4.58
C GLY A 65 -13.07 2.13 -3.08
N LEU A 66 -12.05 1.65 -2.37
CA LEU A 66 -12.09 1.46 -0.92
C LEU A 66 -12.46 2.74 -0.16
N LEU A 67 -11.94 3.89 -0.58
CA LEU A 67 -12.18 5.16 0.11
C LEU A 67 -13.62 5.64 -0.07
N ASP A 68 -14.20 5.49 -1.26
CA ASP A 68 -15.59 5.83 -1.53
C ASP A 68 -16.54 4.96 -0.69
N ILE A 69 -16.27 3.65 -0.65
CA ILE A 69 -17.04 2.69 0.14
C ILE A 69 -16.95 3.02 1.64
N ALA A 70 -15.75 3.34 2.14
CA ALA A 70 -15.56 3.73 3.54
C ALA A 70 -16.35 5.01 3.88
N GLN A 71 -16.29 6.02 3.02
CA GLN A 71 -17.06 7.25 3.20
C GLN A 71 -18.57 6.98 3.18
N ARG A 72 -19.05 6.17 2.24
CA ARG A 72 -20.45 5.76 2.14
C ARG A 72 -20.91 4.95 3.36
N ALA A 73 -20.02 4.16 3.96
CA ALA A 73 -20.27 3.44 5.21
C ALA A 73 -20.29 4.34 6.46
N GLY A 74 -20.05 5.65 6.32
CA GLY A 74 -20.13 6.63 7.40
C GLY A 74 -18.79 6.95 8.07
N TYR A 75 -17.67 6.44 7.54
CA TYR A 75 -16.35 6.83 8.04
C TYR A 75 -15.96 8.22 7.53
N LYS A 76 -15.32 9.01 8.39
CA LYS A 76 -14.67 10.25 7.96
C LYS A 76 -13.36 9.91 7.26
N VAL A 77 -13.33 10.12 5.94
CA VAL A 77 -12.13 9.90 5.12
C VAL A 77 -11.37 11.22 4.94
N THR A 78 -10.04 11.18 5.04
CA THR A 78 -9.16 12.33 4.79
C THR A 78 -7.89 11.83 4.10
N TRP A 79 -7.54 12.43 2.97
CA TRP A 79 -6.29 12.15 2.25
C TRP A 79 -5.31 13.29 2.48
N ILE A 80 -4.13 12.97 3.02
CA ILE A 80 -3.04 13.94 3.23
C ILE A 80 -1.89 13.47 2.34
N ASP A 81 -1.52 14.30 1.37
CA ASP A 81 -0.53 13.96 0.36
C ASP A 81 0.77 14.75 0.53
N ASN A 82 1.89 14.10 0.23
CA ASN A 82 3.24 14.70 0.19
C ASN A 82 4.14 13.83 -0.71
N ASN A 83 3.63 13.42 -1.87
CA ASN A 83 4.34 12.57 -2.81
C ASN A 83 4.91 13.37 -3.99
#